data_AF-A0A6C0HXV0-F1
#
_entry.id   AF-A0A6C0HXV0-F1
#
_cell.length_a   1.000
_cell.length_b   1.000
_cell.length_c   1.000
_cell.angle_alpha   90.00
_cell.angle_beta   90.00
_cell.angle_gamma   90.00
#
_symmetry.space_group_name_H-M   'P 1'
#
loop_
_entity.id
_entity.type
_entity.pdbx_description
1 polymer ?
#
loop_
_entity_poly.entity_id
_entity_poly.type
_entity_poly.pdbx_seq_one_letter_code
_entity_poly.pdbx_strand_id
1 'polypeptide(L)'
;MIFCTILMNAERAYTILDASPGLTPSQLKKKYYKKALLCHPDKQGDPEEFRQVQEAYEYLSQQKDPLPSLLESSMDYLSIDPSTLLSLYVLLMEFKELVPPILFTEIEKRMPPILVIHPTLADLVHQHVYLYTHGDKRYSIPMWHHELIYDEFIVLCRPEVTLDEHNNLTYEVHAKVQDVFQSGLWIDELQVRVEAKELRLAPFQLLEVQGTIPRIQEDIYSVSETGLILLQIYLS
;
A
#
# COMPACT_ATOMS: atom_id res chain seq x y z
N MET A 1 12.55 1.78 8.20
CA MET A 1 12.10 0.39 8.45
C MET A 1 10.89 0.19 7.56
N ILE A 2 10.94 -0.74 6.61
CA ILE A 2 9.82 -0.96 5.67
C ILE A 2 8.65 -1.52 6.47
N PHE A 3 7.48 -0.90 6.31
CA PHE A 3 6.25 -1.38 6.90
C PHE A 3 5.43 -2.12 5.83
N CYS A 4 4.92 -3.29 6.19
CA CYS A 4 4.13 -4.12 5.29
C CYS A 4 2.95 -4.70 6.08
N THR A 5 1.77 -4.65 5.48
CA THR A 5 0.53 -5.16 6.10
C THR A 5 -0.17 -6.09 5.12
N ILE A 6 -0.67 -7.22 5.63
CA ILE A 6 -1.57 -8.08 4.86
C ILE A 6 -3.00 -7.61 5.15
N LEU A 7 -3.77 -7.31 4.10
CA LEU A 7 -5.17 -6.89 4.26
C LEU A 7 -5.99 -7.98 4.98
N MET A 8 -6.85 -7.55 5.91
CA MET A 8 -7.71 -8.43 6.69
C MET A 8 -8.84 -8.98 5.81
N ASN A 9 -9.05 -10.29 5.80
CA ASN A 9 -10.16 -10.95 5.10
C ASN A 9 -10.90 -11.91 6.04
N ALA A 10 -12.04 -12.45 5.61
CA ALA A 10 -12.88 -13.29 6.46
C ALA A 10 -12.15 -14.52 7.03
N GLU A 11 -11.42 -15.28 6.21
CA GLU A 11 -10.72 -16.50 6.65
C GLU A 11 -9.59 -16.19 7.65
N ARG A 12 -8.83 -15.12 7.38
CA ARG A 12 -7.77 -14.65 8.27
C ARG A 12 -8.33 -14.10 9.57
N ALA A 13 -9.45 -13.36 9.54
CA ALA A 13 -10.12 -12.88 10.74
C ALA A 13 -10.64 -14.03 11.61
N TYR A 14 -11.23 -15.07 11.01
CA TYR A 14 -11.63 -16.28 11.74
C TYR A 14 -10.43 -17.02 12.33
N THR A 15 -9.33 -17.16 11.59
CA THR A 15 -8.10 -17.80 12.09
C THR A 15 -7.48 -16.98 13.24
N ILE A 16 -7.38 -15.66 13.08
CA ILE A 16 -6.86 -14.73 14.09
C ILE A 16 -7.75 -14.73 15.34
N LEU A 17 -9.06 -14.94 15.25
CA LEU A 17 -9.93 -15.02 16.43
C LEU A 17 -10.13 -16.46 16.94
N ASP A 18 -9.48 -17.44 16.30
CA ASP A 18 -9.67 -18.87 16.55
C ASP A 18 -11.18 -19.21 16.54
N ALA A 19 -11.89 -18.70 15.54
CA ALA A 19 -13.34 -18.60 15.41
C ALA A 19 -13.85 -19.41 14.21
N SER A 20 -15.12 -19.84 14.25
CA SER A 20 -15.74 -20.62 13.17
C SER A 20 -16.79 -19.78 12.44
N PRO A 21 -16.97 -19.94 11.12
CA PRO A 21 -18.03 -19.28 10.38
C PRO A 21 -19.41 -19.56 10.99
N GLY A 22 -20.26 -18.54 11.11
CA GLY A 22 -21.62 -18.67 11.67
C GLY A 22 -21.78 -18.38 13.17
N LEU A 23 -20.76 -17.82 13.83
CA LEU A 23 -20.86 -17.35 15.21
C LEU A 23 -21.86 -16.18 15.34
N THR A 24 -22.68 -16.21 16.40
CA THR A 24 -23.52 -15.06 16.76
C THR A 24 -22.64 -13.88 17.24
N PRO A 25 -23.09 -12.61 17.12
CA PRO A 25 -22.33 -11.45 17.58
C PRO A 25 -21.86 -11.55 19.04
N SER A 26 -22.69 -12.14 19.91
CA SER A 26 -22.37 -12.39 21.32
C SER A 26 -21.24 -13.41 21.50
N GLN A 27 -21.19 -14.46 20.69
CA GLN A 27 -20.12 -15.46 20.74
C GLN A 27 -18.83 -14.93 20.14
N LEU A 28 -18.92 -14.13 19.07
CA LEU A 28 -17.78 -13.43 18.48
C LEU A 28 -17.12 -12.48 19.48
N LYS A 29 -17.91 -11.63 20.16
CA LYS A 29 -17.44 -10.72 21.22
C LYS A 29 -16.78 -11.47 22.38
N LYS A 30 -17.30 -12.65 22.73
CA LYS A 30 -16.71 -13.51 23.78
C LYS A 30 -15.35 -14.06 23.37
N LYS A 31 -15.18 -14.48 22.10
CA LYS A 31 -13.88 -14.94 21.58
C LYS A 31 -12.87 -13.80 21.51
N TYR A 32 -13.27 -12.64 21.00
CA TYR A 32 -12.44 -11.43 21.01
C TYR A 32 -11.97 -11.09 22.42
N TYR A 33 -12.88 -11.00 23.40
CA TYR A 33 -12.51 -10.63 24.77
C TYR A 33 -11.52 -11.62 25.39
N LYS A 34 -11.73 -12.93 25.16
CA LYS A 34 -10.81 -13.98 25.62
C LYS A 34 -9.42 -13.82 25.01
N LYS A 35 -9.32 -13.52 23.72
CA LYS A 35 -8.04 -13.41 22.99
C LYS A 35 -7.32 -12.08 23.27
N ALA A 36 -8.05 -10.98 23.32
CA ALA A 36 -7.54 -9.67 23.71
C ALA A 36 -6.97 -9.65 25.15
N LEU A 37 -7.56 -10.41 26.07
CA LEU A 37 -7.04 -10.58 27.44
C LEU A 37 -5.72 -11.37 27.50
N LEU A 38 -5.48 -12.26 26.53
CA LEU A 38 -4.25 -13.05 26.44
C LEU A 38 -3.11 -12.22 25.83
N CYS A 39 -3.41 -11.42 24.80
CA CYS A 39 -2.42 -10.64 24.06
C CYS A 39 -2.26 -9.20 24.59
N HIS A 40 -2.82 -8.85 25.75
CA HIS A 40 -2.78 -7.47 26.25
C HIS A 40 -1.34 -7.01 26.60
N PRO A 41 -0.88 -5.83 26.15
CA PRO A 41 0.49 -5.36 26.35
C PRO A 41 0.88 -5.22 27.83
N ASP A 42 -0.06 -4.84 28.70
CA ASP A 42 0.16 -4.78 30.17
C ASP A 42 0.48 -6.15 30.82
N LYS A 43 0.31 -7.26 30.09
CA LYS A 43 0.59 -8.63 30.57
C LYS A 43 1.70 -9.33 29.78
N GLN A 44 2.65 -8.57 29.21
CA GLN A 44 3.74 -9.06 28.34
C GLN A 44 3.27 -9.60 26.98
N GLY A 45 2.07 -9.24 26.51
CA GLY A 45 1.60 -9.58 25.17
C GLY A 45 2.24 -8.71 24.08
N ASP A 46 2.31 -9.25 22.85
CA ASP A 46 2.83 -8.51 21.68
C ASP A 46 1.81 -7.45 21.22
N PRO A 47 2.18 -6.16 21.17
CA PRO A 47 1.32 -5.09 20.66
C PRO A 47 0.80 -5.34 19.23
N GLU A 48 1.57 -6.01 18.36
CA GLU A 48 1.16 -6.32 17.00
C GLU A 48 0.07 -7.41 16.97
N GLU A 49 0.21 -8.46 17.78
CA GLU A 49 -0.84 -9.49 17.91
C GLU A 49 -2.15 -8.88 18.43
N PHE A 50 -2.06 -7.96 19.40
CA PHE A 50 -3.22 -7.26 19.91
C PHE A 50 -3.92 -6.43 18.84
N ARG A 51 -3.15 -5.72 18.00
CA ARG A 51 -3.69 -4.94 16.87
C ARG A 51 -4.41 -5.83 15.86
N GLN A 52 -3.81 -6.95 15.49
CA GLN A 52 -4.42 -7.92 14.57
C GLN A 52 -5.72 -8.52 15.11
N VAL A 53 -5.78 -8.82 16.42
CA VAL A 53 -7.00 -9.32 17.08
C VAL A 53 -8.11 -8.27 17.08
N GLN A 54 -7.77 -6.99 17.26
CA GLN A 54 -8.72 -5.89 17.19
C GLN A 54 -9.25 -5.69 15.77
N GLU A 55 -8.37 -5.62 14.77
CA GLU A 55 -8.73 -5.52 13.35
C GLU A 55 -9.65 -6.68 12.92
N ALA A 56 -9.35 -7.92 13.36
CA ALA A 56 -10.15 -9.10 13.03
C ALA A 56 -11.57 -9.05 13.63
N TYR A 57 -11.71 -8.54 14.87
CA TYR A 57 -13.02 -8.40 15.51
C TYR A 57 -13.84 -7.27 14.86
N GLU A 58 -13.21 -6.15 14.57
CA GLU A 58 -13.85 -5.02 13.90
C GLU A 58 -14.40 -5.44 12.54
N TYR A 59 -13.59 -6.14 11.73
CA TYR A 59 -13.98 -6.73 10.44
C TYR A 59 -15.22 -7.64 10.56
N LEU A 60 -15.20 -8.64 11.45
CA LEU A 60 -16.32 -9.58 11.61
C LEU A 60 -17.57 -8.95 12.23
N SER A 61 -17.42 -7.87 13.00
CA SER A 61 -18.56 -7.20 13.65
C SER A 61 -19.37 -6.31 12.72
N GLN A 62 -18.78 -5.89 11.59
CA GLN A 62 -19.41 -5.02 10.60
C GLN A 62 -20.22 -5.78 9.53
N GLN A 63 -20.13 -7.12 9.47
CA GLN A 63 -21.03 -7.92 8.64
C GLN A 63 -22.46 -7.88 9.21
N LYS A 64 -23.25 -6.91 8.76
CA LYS A 64 -24.70 -6.87 8.97
C LYS A 64 -25.41 -7.06 7.64
N ASP A 65 -26.37 -8.00 7.68
CA ASP A 65 -27.34 -8.41 6.66
C ASP A 65 -26.81 -9.26 5.48
N PRO A 66 -27.48 -10.39 5.14
CA PRO A 66 -27.18 -11.13 3.92
C PRO A 66 -27.52 -10.30 2.67
N LEU A 67 -26.69 -10.46 1.63
CA LEU A 67 -26.83 -9.78 0.35
C LEU A 67 -28.19 -10.13 -0.32
N PRO A 68 -28.85 -9.22 -1.06
CA PRO A 68 -30.05 -9.56 -1.83
C PRO A 68 -29.77 -10.73 -2.78
N SER A 69 -30.63 -11.76 -2.75
CA SER A 69 -30.51 -13.03 -3.50
C SER A 69 -30.28 -12.91 -5.01
N LEU A 70 -30.56 -11.74 -5.60
CA LEU A 70 -30.25 -11.44 -7.00
C LEU A 70 -28.74 -11.31 -7.28
N LEU A 71 -27.93 -10.85 -6.31
CA LEU A 71 -26.48 -10.73 -6.47
C LEU A 71 -25.78 -12.09 -6.44
N GLU A 72 -26.18 -12.99 -5.54
CA GLU A 72 -25.64 -14.36 -5.50
C GLU A 72 -25.82 -15.08 -6.85
N SER A 73 -26.99 -14.93 -7.48
CA SER A 73 -27.30 -15.55 -8.77
C SER A 73 -26.54 -14.98 -9.97
N SER A 74 -26.04 -13.74 -9.88
CA SER A 74 -25.32 -13.06 -10.99
C SER A 74 -23.80 -13.16 -10.85
N MET A 75 -23.30 -13.41 -9.63
CA MET A 75 -21.87 -13.46 -9.35
C MET A 75 -21.19 -14.77 -9.78
N ASP A 76 -21.92 -15.86 -10.04
CA ASP A 76 -21.35 -17.11 -10.56
C ASP A 76 -21.03 -17.06 -12.07
N TYR A 77 -21.52 -16.05 -12.80
CA TYR A 77 -21.38 -15.94 -14.26
C TYR A 77 -20.16 -15.15 -14.73
N LEU A 78 -19.39 -14.61 -13.80
CA LEU A 78 -18.32 -13.67 -14.07
C LEU A 78 -17.01 -14.30 -13.59
N SER A 79 -16.37 -15.05 -14.49
CA SER A 79 -14.93 -15.32 -14.41
C SER A 79 -14.18 -14.01 -14.62
N ILE A 80 -14.30 -13.10 -13.66
CA ILE A 80 -13.57 -11.84 -13.62
C ILE A 80 -12.12 -12.23 -13.34
N ASP A 81 -11.22 -11.86 -14.25
CA ASP A 81 -9.81 -12.06 -14.02
C ASP A 81 -9.34 -11.24 -12.80
N PRO A 82 -8.28 -11.67 -12.09
CA PRO A 82 -7.83 -11.00 -10.86
C PRO A 82 -7.57 -9.49 -11.02
N SER A 83 -7.10 -9.04 -12.19
CA SER A 83 -6.78 -7.64 -12.45
C SER A 83 -8.04 -6.77 -12.54
N THR A 84 -9.10 -7.28 -13.19
CA THR A 84 -10.40 -6.61 -13.24
C THR A 84 -11.07 -6.58 -11.86
N LEU A 85 -10.96 -7.68 -11.08
CA LEU A 85 -11.54 -7.75 -9.74
C LEU A 85 -10.86 -6.76 -8.78
N LEU A 86 -9.54 -6.64 -8.88
CA LEU A 86 -8.75 -5.68 -8.12
C LEU A 86 -9.04 -4.23 -8.54
N SER A 87 -9.13 -3.97 -9.85
CA SER A 87 -9.51 -2.64 -10.36
C SER A 87 -10.87 -2.21 -9.83
N LEU A 88 -11.84 -3.13 -9.82
CA LEU A 88 -13.15 -2.90 -9.21
C LEU A 88 -13.03 -2.64 -7.71
N TYR A 89 -12.25 -3.43 -6.97
CA TYR A 89 -12.05 -3.23 -5.54
C TYR A 89 -11.44 -1.86 -5.22
N VAL A 90 -10.39 -1.46 -5.94
CA VAL A 90 -9.73 -0.15 -5.79
C VAL A 90 -10.71 0.99 -6.08
N LEU A 91 -11.49 0.88 -7.17
CA LEU A 91 -12.51 1.87 -7.49
C LEU A 91 -13.56 1.97 -6.37
N LEU A 92 -14.06 0.84 -5.87
CA LEU A 92 -15.04 0.83 -4.80
C LEU A 92 -14.49 1.42 -3.50
N MET A 93 -13.20 1.24 -3.23
CA MET A 93 -12.54 1.81 -2.05
C MET A 93 -12.60 3.34 -2.03
N GLU A 94 -12.58 4.02 -3.18
CA GLU A 94 -12.77 5.48 -3.25
C GLU A 94 -14.17 5.91 -2.77
N PHE A 95 -15.16 5.02 -2.93
CA PHE A 95 -16.55 5.23 -2.53
C PHE A 95 -16.94 4.42 -1.29
N LYS A 96 -15.98 4.02 -0.45
CA LYS A 96 -16.21 3.11 0.70
C LYS A 96 -17.36 3.52 1.63
N GLU A 97 -17.59 4.83 1.79
CA GLU A 97 -18.66 5.37 2.65
C GLU A 97 -20.06 5.20 2.04
N LEU A 98 -20.14 5.01 0.72
CA LEU A 98 -21.39 4.84 -0.04
C LEU A 98 -21.64 3.38 -0.43
N VAL A 99 -20.60 2.54 -0.36
CA VAL A 99 -20.65 1.15 -0.77
C VAL A 99 -20.96 0.27 0.45
N PRO A 100 -22.00 -0.59 0.40
CA PRO A 100 -22.30 -1.51 1.50
C PRO A 100 -21.09 -2.38 1.88
N PRO A 101 -20.73 -2.51 3.17
CA PRO A 101 -19.59 -3.31 3.63
C PRO A 101 -19.61 -4.76 3.16
N ILE A 102 -20.80 -5.32 2.95
CA ILE A 102 -20.96 -6.67 2.44
C ILE A 102 -20.43 -6.86 1.02
N LEU A 103 -20.47 -5.84 0.17
CA LEU A 103 -19.93 -5.94 -1.18
C LEU A 103 -18.41 -6.10 -1.14
N PHE A 104 -17.72 -5.31 -0.30
CA PHE A 104 -16.29 -5.47 -0.06
C PHE A 104 -15.98 -6.87 0.48
N THR A 105 -16.76 -7.34 1.45
CA THR A 105 -16.59 -8.69 2.01
C THR A 105 -16.67 -9.77 0.93
N GLU A 106 -17.66 -9.72 0.03
CA GLU A 106 -17.82 -10.73 -1.01
C GLU A 106 -16.75 -10.64 -2.10
N ILE A 107 -16.29 -9.44 -2.43
CA ILE A 107 -15.16 -9.23 -3.36
C ILE A 107 -13.88 -9.79 -2.73
N GLU A 108 -13.59 -9.46 -1.47
CA GLU A 108 -12.40 -9.91 -0.74
C GLU A 108 -12.34 -11.43 -0.56
N LYS A 109 -13.48 -12.12 -0.43
CA LYS A 109 -13.52 -13.59 -0.40
C LYS A 109 -13.04 -14.24 -1.70
N ARG A 110 -13.17 -13.52 -2.82
CA ARG A 110 -12.81 -14.00 -4.16
C ARG A 110 -11.44 -13.49 -4.60
N MET A 111 -10.93 -12.44 -3.96
CA MET A 111 -9.60 -11.93 -4.21
C MET A 111 -8.54 -12.82 -3.56
N PRO A 112 -7.40 -13.04 -4.23
CA PRO A 112 -6.25 -13.62 -3.55
C PRO A 112 -5.77 -12.64 -2.45
N PRO A 113 -5.01 -13.14 -1.45
CA PRO A 113 -4.42 -12.31 -0.40
C PRO A 113 -3.72 -11.07 -0.98
N ILE A 114 -3.93 -9.90 -0.36
CA ILE A 114 -3.29 -8.65 -0.78
C ILE A 114 -2.21 -8.27 0.23
N LEU A 115 -0.98 -8.15 -0.26
CA LEU A 115 0.19 -7.66 0.44
C LEU A 115 0.36 -6.17 0.15
N VAL A 116 0.22 -5.32 1.16
CA VAL A 116 0.47 -3.88 1.01
C VAL A 116 1.86 -3.57 1.53
N ILE A 117 2.71 -2.99 0.69
CA ILE A 117 4.06 -2.52 1.03
C ILE A 117 4.03 -1.00 1.04
N HIS A 118 4.67 -0.38 2.03
CA HIS A 118 4.86 1.06 2.10
C HIS A 118 6.35 1.41 1.91
N PRO A 119 6.83 1.55 0.66
CA PRO A 119 8.21 1.93 0.41
C PRO A 119 8.47 3.36 0.88
N THR A 120 9.64 3.59 1.46
CA THR A 120 10.12 4.96 1.72
C THR A 120 10.66 5.57 0.42
N LEU A 121 10.83 6.90 0.40
CA LEU A 121 11.52 7.57 -0.72
C LEU A 121 12.90 6.96 -0.99
N ALA A 122 13.66 6.67 0.07
CA ALA A 122 14.97 6.05 -0.04
C ALA A 122 14.88 4.64 -0.67
N ASP A 123 13.86 3.85 -0.35
CA ASP A 123 13.67 2.53 -0.96
C ASP A 123 13.44 2.63 -2.48
N LEU A 124 12.67 3.63 -2.91
CA LEU A 124 12.39 3.88 -4.32
C LEU A 124 13.63 4.39 -5.06
N VAL A 125 14.30 5.40 -4.49
CA VAL A 125 15.50 6.03 -5.07
C VAL A 125 16.64 5.02 -5.22
N HIS A 126 16.80 4.10 -4.24
CA HIS A 126 17.82 3.05 -4.27
C HIS A 126 17.34 1.74 -4.91
N GLN A 127 16.14 1.73 -5.52
CA GLN A 127 15.64 0.58 -6.28
C GLN A 127 15.59 -0.70 -5.43
N HIS A 128 15.20 -0.58 -4.17
CA HIS A 128 15.17 -1.70 -3.25
C HIS A 128 14.10 -2.73 -3.66
N VAL A 129 14.44 -4.00 -3.44
CA VAL A 129 13.56 -5.15 -3.67
C VAL A 129 13.19 -5.76 -2.34
N TYR A 130 11.88 -5.84 -2.07
CA TYR A 130 11.36 -6.46 -0.86
C TYR A 130 11.33 -7.98 -1.01
N LEU A 131 11.76 -8.71 0.02
CA LEU A 131 11.77 -10.17 0.01
C LEU A 131 10.61 -10.68 0.87
N TYR A 132 9.65 -11.34 0.24
CA TYR A 132 8.46 -11.90 0.90
C TYR A 132 8.49 -13.42 0.86
N THR A 133 8.08 -14.08 1.95
CA THR A 133 7.99 -15.54 2.03
C THR A 133 6.52 -15.92 2.21
N HIS A 134 6.00 -16.73 1.29
CA HIS A 134 4.63 -17.23 1.32
C HIS A 134 4.65 -18.74 1.11
N GLY A 135 4.18 -19.49 2.11
CA GLY A 135 4.41 -20.93 2.18
C GLY A 135 5.91 -21.26 2.19
N ASP A 136 6.33 -22.18 1.30
CA ASP A 136 7.73 -22.58 1.12
C ASP A 136 8.46 -21.80 0.02
N LYS A 137 7.80 -20.79 -0.58
CA LYS A 137 8.35 -20.00 -1.69
C LYS A 137 8.79 -18.61 -1.22
N ARG A 138 9.86 -18.12 -1.85
CA ARG A 138 10.39 -16.77 -1.62
C ARG A 138 10.21 -15.93 -2.88
N TYR A 139 9.68 -14.73 -2.70
CA TYR A 139 9.35 -13.79 -3.76
C TYR A 139 10.22 -12.54 -3.62
N SER A 140 10.71 -12.05 -4.76
CA SER A 140 11.40 -10.78 -4.90
C SER A 140 10.41 -9.77 -5.47
N ILE A 141 10.16 -8.70 -4.73
CA ILE A 141 9.12 -7.73 -5.05
C ILE A 141 9.78 -6.36 -5.26
N PRO A 142 9.94 -5.91 -6.51
CA PRO A 142 10.48 -4.59 -6.79
C PRO A 142 9.52 -3.49 -6.33
N MET A 143 9.99 -2.60 -5.46
CA MET A 143 9.13 -1.67 -4.72
C MET A 143 8.67 -0.44 -5.51
N TRP A 144 9.17 -0.25 -6.73
CA TRP A 144 8.80 0.86 -7.61
C TRP A 144 7.54 0.59 -8.45
N HIS A 145 6.96 -0.61 -8.38
CA HIS A 145 5.69 -0.90 -9.05
C HIS A 145 4.50 -0.46 -8.20
N HIS A 146 3.46 0.10 -8.80
CA HIS A 146 2.22 0.41 -8.06
C HIS A 146 1.45 -0.86 -7.67
N GLU A 147 1.49 -1.88 -8.51
CA GLU A 147 0.74 -3.12 -8.39
C GLU A 147 1.50 -4.27 -9.07
N LEU A 148 1.52 -5.44 -8.43
CA LEU A 148 2.02 -6.68 -9.00
C LEU A 148 1.06 -7.83 -8.68
N ILE A 149 0.68 -8.59 -9.70
CA ILE A 149 -0.21 -9.74 -9.54
C ILE A 149 0.63 -11.02 -9.63
N TYR A 150 0.64 -11.81 -8.56
CA TYR A 150 1.23 -13.15 -8.52
C TYR A 150 0.12 -14.20 -8.45
N ASP A 151 0.45 -15.45 -8.79
CA ASP A 151 -0.52 -16.56 -8.80
C ASP A 151 -1.23 -16.77 -7.45
N GLU A 152 -0.53 -16.50 -6.34
CA GLU A 152 -0.99 -16.80 -4.98
C GLU A 152 -1.42 -15.55 -4.19
N PHE A 153 -1.03 -14.34 -4.62
CA PHE A 153 -1.31 -13.09 -3.92
C PHE A 153 -1.12 -11.87 -4.83
N ILE A 154 -1.69 -10.75 -4.44
CA ILE A 154 -1.48 -9.44 -5.07
C ILE A 154 -0.56 -8.60 -4.18
N VAL A 155 0.28 -7.77 -4.78
CA VAL A 155 1.08 -6.76 -4.08
C VAL A 155 0.66 -5.38 -4.50
N LEU A 156 0.42 -4.51 -3.53
CA LEU A 156 0.21 -3.09 -3.73
C LEU A 156 1.35 -2.31 -3.06
N CYS A 157 2.12 -1.54 -3.83
CA CYS A 157 3.09 -0.62 -3.23
C CYS A 157 2.45 0.76 -3.09
N ARG A 158 2.49 1.32 -1.89
CA ARG A 158 1.85 2.57 -1.50
C ARG A 158 2.84 3.45 -0.74
N PRO A 159 3.74 4.14 -1.45
CA PRO A 159 4.70 5.03 -0.82
C PRO A 159 4.03 6.32 -0.34
N GLU A 160 4.60 6.97 0.67
CA GLU A 160 4.16 8.27 1.18
C GLU A 160 4.74 9.45 0.36
N VAL A 161 4.87 9.27 -0.96
CA VAL A 161 5.34 10.31 -1.89
C VAL A 161 4.44 10.38 -3.11
N THR A 162 4.40 11.54 -3.75
CA THR A 162 3.56 11.76 -4.93
C THR A 162 4.30 11.31 -6.20
N LEU A 163 3.88 10.17 -6.74
CA LEU A 163 4.30 9.64 -8.03
C LEU A 163 3.15 9.70 -9.03
N ASP A 164 3.45 9.98 -10.30
CA ASP A 164 2.50 9.77 -11.39
C ASP A 164 2.61 8.35 -11.99
N GLU A 165 1.83 8.07 -13.04
CA GLU A 165 1.79 6.79 -13.76
C GLU A 165 3.11 6.40 -14.45
N HIS A 166 4.04 7.34 -14.57
CA HIS A 166 5.37 7.12 -15.12
C HIS A 166 6.45 7.11 -14.02
N ASN A 167 6.05 7.02 -12.75
CA ASN A 167 6.92 7.14 -11.59
C ASN A 167 7.73 8.45 -11.57
N ASN A 168 7.19 9.53 -12.16
CA ASN A 168 7.79 10.84 -11.99
C ASN A 168 7.48 11.34 -10.57
N LEU A 169 8.51 11.78 -9.85
CA LEU A 169 8.40 12.25 -8.48
C LEU A 169 8.22 13.76 -8.43
N THR A 170 7.19 14.23 -7.72
CA THR A 170 7.14 15.65 -7.32
C THR A 170 7.79 15.83 -5.97
N TYR A 171 8.75 16.75 -5.86
CA TYR A 171 9.51 16.96 -4.63
C TYR A 171 9.71 18.45 -4.32
N GLU A 172 9.30 18.87 -3.13
CA GLU A 172 9.41 20.25 -2.66
C GLU A 172 10.76 20.48 -1.96
N VAL A 173 11.41 21.58 -2.30
CA VAL A 173 12.69 21.97 -1.72
C VAL A 173 12.65 23.42 -1.27
N HIS A 174 13.01 23.67 -0.01
CA HIS A 174 13.17 25.00 0.53
C HIS A 174 14.64 25.29 0.77
N ALA A 175 15.16 26.35 0.16
CA ALA A 175 16.57 26.72 0.28
C ALA A 175 16.73 28.24 0.40
N LYS A 176 17.85 28.67 0.99
CA LYS A 176 18.21 30.10 1.04
C LYS A 176 19.04 30.48 -0.16
N VAL A 177 18.73 31.60 -0.79
CA VAL A 177 19.43 32.07 -2.00
C VAL A 177 20.96 32.07 -1.82
N GLN A 178 21.44 32.55 -0.67
CA GLN A 178 22.87 32.61 -0.34
C GLN A 178 23.58 31.25 -0.36
N ASP A 179 22.89 30.18 0.02
CA ASP A 179 23.49 28.85 0.16
C ASP A 179 23.56 28.16 -1.22
N VAL A 180 22.56 28.40 -2.08
CA VAL A 180 22.46 27.71 -3.37
C VAL A 180 23.32 28.35 -4.46
N PHE A 181 23.54 29.66 -4.41
CA PHE A 181 24.29 30.35 -5.47
C PHE A 181 25.81 30.11 -5.42
N GLN A 182 26.36 29.69 -4.28
CA GLN A 182 27.79 29.40 -4.16
C GLN A 182 28.15 28.01 -4.69
N SER A 183 27.31 27.01 -4.39
CA SER A 183 27.62 25.59 -4.64
C SER A 183 26.59 24.84 -5.49
N GLY A 184 25.48 25.47 -5.86
CA GLY A 184 24.30 24.75 -6.36
C GLY A 184 23.50 24.13 -5.21
N LEU A 185 22.45 23.39 -5.57
CA LEU A 185 21.56 22.71 -4.64
C LEU A 185 21.88 21.21 -4.63
N TRP A 186 22.24 20.68 -3.48
CA TRP A 186 22.31 19.23 -3.27
C TRP A 186 21.09 18.77 -2.50
N ILE A 187 20.41 17.74 -3.01
CA ILE A 187 19.25 17.12 -2.37
C ILE A 187 19.64 15.69 -2.06
N ASP A 188 19.98 15.43 -0.80
CA ASP A 188 20.61 14.18 -0.38
C ASP A 188 19.64 12.99 -0.50
N GLU A 189 18.37 13.19 -0.16
CA GLU A 189 17.32 12.18 -0.22
C GLU A 189 17.10 11.62 -1.64
N LEU A 190 17.40 12.45 -2.65
CA LEU A 190 17.24 12.11 -4.07
C LEU A 190 18.58 11.81 -4.75
N GLN A 191 19.71 12.07 -4.09
CA GLN A 191 21.06 12.04 -4.67
C GLN A 191 21.18 12.90 -5.94
N VAL A 192 20.51 14.06 -5.95
CA VAL A 192 20.46 14.98 -7.08
C VAL A 192 21.21 16.26 -6.77
N ARG A 193 21.98 16.73 -7.76
CA ARG A 193 22.59 18.06 -7.77
C ARG A 193 21.97 18.93 -8.86
N VAL A 194 21.53 20.12 -8.48
CA VAL A 194 21.18 21.20 -9.41
C VAL A 194 22.33 22.21 -9.41
N GLU A 195 22.87 22.53 -10.58
CA GLU A 195 23.94 23.51 -10.69
C GLU A 195 23.42 24.94 -10.49
N ALA A 196 24.24 25.81 -9.92
CA ALA A 196 23.86 27.21 -9.69
C ALA A 196 23.44 27.94 -10.99
N LYS A 197 24.01 27.55 -12.14
CA LYS A 197 23.68 28.12 -13.45
C LYS A 197 22.27 27.76 -13.94
N GLU A 198 21.69 26.70 -13.40
CA GLU A 198 20.35 26.21 -13.76
C GLU A 198 19.25 26.89 -12.93
N LEU A 199 19.63 27.55 -11.83
CA LEU A 199 18.74 28.24 -10.91
C LEU A 199 18.50 29.69 -11.34
N ARG A 200 17.25 30.14 -11.17
CA ARG A 200 16.83 31.52 -11.35
C ARG A 200 16.72 32.21 -10.00
N LEU A 201 16.99 33.51 -9.96
CA LEU A 201 16.70 34.39 -8.82
C LEU A 201 15.20 34.70 -8.77
N ALA A 202 14.40 33.69 -8.48
CA ALA A 202 12.96 33.77 -8.31
C ALA A 202 12.57 33.08 -6.99
N PRO A 203 11.54 33.59 -6.27
CA PRO A 203 11.10 33.01 -5.00
C PRO A 203 10.55 31.58 -5.16
N PHE A 204 10.09 31.22 -6.35
CA PHE A 204 9.64 29.87 -6.70
C PHE A 204 10.09 29.53 -8.12
N GLN A 205 10.48 28.28 -8.34
CA GLN A 205 10.76 27.73 -9.66
C GLN A 205 10.53 26.22 -9.71
N LEU A 206 10.14 25.73 -10.89
CA LEU A 206 10.01 24.31 -11.20
C LEU A 206 11.19 23.89 -12.09
N LEU A 207 11.88 22.82 -11.72
CA LEU A 207 12.92 22.21 -12.54
C LEU A 207 12.63 20.72 -12.74
N GLU A 208 12.87 20.25 -13.95
CA GLU A 208 12.82 18.83 -14.28
C GLU A 208 14.25 18.29 -14.29
N VAL A 209 14.49 17.23 -13.54
CA VAL A 209 15.79 16.54 -13.50
C VAL A 209 15.57 15.05 -13.68
N GLN A 210 16.60 14.34 -14.14
CA GLN A 210 16.55 12.89 -14.24
C GLN A 210 16.50 12.26 -12.85
N GLY A 211 15.53 11.36 -12.64
CA GLY A 211 15.39 10.60 -11.41
C GLY A 211 16.00 9.20 -11.50
N THR A 212 15.97 8.49 -10.37
CA THR A 212 16.48 7.11 -10.26
C THR A 212 15.38 6.07 -10.11
N ILE A 213 14.14 6.50 -9.84
CA ILE A 213 12.99 5.61 -9.66
C ILE A 213 12.65 5.00 -11.03
N PRO A 214 12.67 3.66 -11.19
CA PRO A 214 12.40 3.04 -12.48
C PRO A 214 10.96 3.27 -12.92
N ARG A 215 10.76 3.40 -14.22
CA ARG A 215 9.42 3.33 -14.82
C ARG A 215 8.90 1.91 -14.77
N ILE A 216 7.58 1.76 -14.69
CA ILE A 216 6.91 0.46 -14.82
C ILE A 216 7.09 -0.03 -16.25
N GLN A 217 7.61 -1.25 -16.38
CA GLN A 217 7.99 -1.89 -17.63
C GLN A 217 7.51 -3.35 -17.64
N GLU A 218 7.53 -3.98 -18.81
CA GLU A 218 7.12 -5.38 -18.97
C GLU A 218 7.98 -6.34 -18.13
N ASP A 219 9.31 -6.15 -18.13
CA ASP A 219 10.17 -6.79 -17.13
C ASP A 219 10.07 -6.01 -15.83
N ILE A 220 9.42 -6.62 -14.84
CA ILE A 220 9.19 -6.02 -13.52
C ILE A 220 10.49 -5.69 -12.77
N TYR A 221 11.63 -6.27 -13.14
CA TYR A 221 12.94 -5.95 -12.54
C TYR A 221 13.76 -4.95 -13.33
N SER A 222 13.26 -4.47 -14.47
CA SER A 222 14.00 -3.53 -15.32
C SER A 222 14.18 -2.18 -14.63
N VAL A 223 15.40 -1.66 -14.73
CA VAL A 223 15.80 -0.32 -14.27
C VAL A 223 16.40 0.52 -15.40
N SER A 224 16.20 0.10 -16.66
CA SER A 224 16.78 0.76 -17.83
C SER A 224 16.19 2.14 -18.11
N GLU A 225 14.94 2.37 -17.70
CA GLU A 225 14.24 3.64 -17.85
C GLU A 225 13.79 4.14 -16.48
N THR A 226 14.06 5.41 -16.18
CA THR A 226 13.68 6.04 -14.92
C THR A 226 12.73 7.22 -15.13
N GLY A 227 11.93 7.48 -14.12
CA GLY A 227 11.07 8.66 -14.03
C GLY A 227 11.89 9.94 -13.86
N LEU A 228 11.26 11.06 -14.15
CA LEU A 228 11.78 12.39 -13.87
C LEU A 228 11.49 12.78 -12.41
N ILE A 229 12.23 13.77 -11.92
CA ILE A 229 11.90 14.46 -10.68
C ILE A 229 11.51 15.90 -11.04
N LEU A 230 10.31 16.28 -10.63
CA LEU A 230 9.77 17.63 -10.71
C LEU A 230 10.09 18.36 -9.39
N LEU A 231 11.21 19.10 -9.39
CA LEU A 231 11.67 19.86 -8.24
C LEU A 231 10.92 21.18 -8.12
N GLN A 232 10.13 21.33 -7.07
CA GLN A 232 9.46 22.57 -6.69
C GLN A 232 10.35 23.33 -5.69
N ILE A 233 11.15 24.27 -6.20
CA ILE A 233 12.18 24.95 -5.42
C ILE A 233 11.66 26.31 -4.96
N TYR A 234 11.59 26.50 -3.65
CA TYR A 234 11.26 27.74 -2.98
C TYR A 234 12.53 28.37 -2.42
N LEU A 235 12.85 29.57 -2.91
CA LEU A 235 14.01 30.33 -2.47
C LEU A 235 13.61 31.44 -1.49
N SER A 236 14.33 31.48 -0.37
CA SER A 236 14.19 32.50 0.70
C SER A 236 15.45 33.34 0.88
#